data_AF-A0A2E3C298-F1
#
_entry.id   AF-A0A2E3C298-F1
#
_cell.length_a   1.000
_cell.length_b   1.000
_cell.length_c   1.000
_cell.angle_alpha   90.00
_cell.angle_beta   90.00
_cell.angle_gamma   90.00
#
_symmetry.space_group_name_H-M   'P 1'
#
loop_
_entity.id
_entity.type
_entity.pdbx_description
1 polymer ?
#
loop_
_entity_poly.entity_id
_entity_poly.type
_entity_poly.pdbx_seq_one_letter_code
_entity_poly.pdbx_strand_id
1 'polypeptide(L)' 'MINHSVSKELLERNYHYRRLQSQHEEIEHKLEELRQTPSVDGAQVHALKRQKLHLRDQMHQLKAARVH' A
#
# COMPACT_ATOMS: atom_id res chain seq x y z
N MET A 1 -17.07 6.18 9.51
CA MET A 1 -17.37 5.44 8.25
C MET A 1 -16.90 6.16 6.97
N ILE A 2 -16.38 7.39 7.04
CA ILE A 2 -16.00 8.19 5.85
C ILE A 2 -14.80 7.57 5.08
N ASN A 3 -13.81 7.01 5.78
CA ASN A 3 -12.59 6.48 5.16
C ASN A 3 -12.80 5.24 4.27
N HIS A 4 -13.78 4.38 4.60
CA HIS A 4 -14.06 3.19 3.80
C HIS A 4 -14.72 3.55 2.46
N SER A 5 -15.70 4.47 2.50
CA SER A 5 -16.41 4.93 1.30
C SER A 5 -15.49 5.67 0.32
N VAL A 6 -14.64 6.57 0.81
CA VAL A 6 -13.67 7.31 -0.02
C VAL A 6 -12.63 6.37 -0.63
N SER A 7 -12.18 5.35 0.12
CA SER A 7 -11.23 4.36 -0.39
C SER A 7 -11.83 3.54 -1.53
N LYS A 8 -13.09 3.10 -1.40
CA LYS A 8 -13.81 2.36 -2.44
C LYS A 8 -14.01 3.21 -3.69
N GLU A 9 -14.42 4.46 -3.52
CA GLU A 9 -14.63 5.38 -4.64
C GLU A 9 -13.33 5.74 -5.38
N LEU A 10 -12.20 5.80 -4.69
CA LEU A 10 -10.88 5.98 -5.30
C LEU A 10 -10.41 4.74 -6.04
N LEU A 11 -10.71 3.53 -5.54
CA LEU A 11 -10.46 2.28 -6.30
C LEU A 11 -11.15 2.31 -7.67
N GLU A 12 -12.41 2.71 -7.66
CA GLU A 12 -13.29 2.61 -8.82
C GLU A 12 -13.01 3.71 -9.85
N ARG A 13 -12.69 4.93 -9.39
CA ARG A 13 -12.60 6.11 -10.25
C ARG A 13 -11.21 6.68 -10.45
N ASN A 14 -10.20 6.22 -9.69
CA ASN A 14 -8.85 6.76 -9.76
C ASN A 14 -7.83 5.66 -10.09
N TYR A 15 -7.41 5.60 -11.36
CA TYR A 15 -6.43 4.62 -11.86
C TYR A 15 -5.11 4.65 -11.07
N HIS A 16 -4.66 5.85 -10.68
CA HIS A 16 -3.42 6.02 -9.93
C HIS A 16 -3.53 5.40 -8.52
N TYR A 17 -4.64 5.67 -7.82
CA TYR A 17 -4.92 5.06 -6.52
C TYR A 17 -5.03 3.54 -6.60
N ARG A 18 -5.73 3.01 -7.62
CA ARG A 18 -5.84 1.56 -7.85
C ARG A 18 -4.47 0.93 -8.06
N ARG A 19 -3.59 1.58 -8.83
CA ARG A 19 -2.21 1.12 -9.05
C ARG A 19 -1.39 1.11 -7.75
N LEU A 20 -1.46 2.18 -6.97
CA LEU A 20 -0.78 2.27 -5.67
C LEU A 20 -1.28 1.18 -4.70
N GLN A 21 -2.58 0.90 -4.69
CA GLN A 21 -3.14 -0.16 -3.87
C GLN A 21 -2.63 -1.54 -4.31
N SER A 22 -2.69 -1.87 -5.60
CA SER A 22 -2.18 -3.16 -6.08
C SER A 22 -0.69 -3.34 -5.77
N GLN A 23 0.12 -2.29 -5.90
CA GLN A 23 1.53 -2.33 -5.50
C GLN A 23 1.71 -2.52 -3.99
N HIS A 24 0.84 -1.91 -3.18
CA HIS A 24 0.88 -2.09 -1.74
C HIS A 24 0.55 -3.55 -1.36
N GLU A 25 -0.50 -4.13 -1.95
CA GLU A 25 -0.88 -5.54 -1.75
C GLU A 25 0.24 -6.51 -2.19
N GLU A 26 0.89 -6.25 -3.32
CA GLU A 26 2.03 -7.06 -3.77
C GLU A 26 3.19 -7.03 -2.77
N ILE A 27 3.49 -5.86 -2.19
CA ILE A 27 4.53 -5.73 -1.17
C ILE A 27 4.13 -6.44 0.13
N GLU A 28 2.84 -6.41 0.50
CA GLU A 28 2.36 -7.18 1.65
C GLU A 28 2.51 -8.69 1.44
N HIS A 29 2.16 -9.18 0.25
CA HIS A 29 2.36 -10.59 -0.10
C HIS A 29 3.84 -10.99 -0.01
N LYS A 30 4.73 -10.20 -0.62
CA LYS A 30 6.18 -10.43 -0.55
C LYS A 30 6.72 -10.42 0.89
N LEU A 31 6.20 -9.53 1.74
CA LEU A 31 6.58 -9.49 3.16
C LEU A 31 6.10 -10.73 3.92
N GLU A 32 4.92 -11.25 3.59
CA GLU A 32 4.39 -12.48 4.18
C GLU A 32 5.19 -13.71 3.73
N GLU A 33 5.51 -13.81 2.44
CA GLU A 33 6.36 -14.87 1.90
C GLU A 33 7.74 -14.89 2.55
N LEU A 34 8.36 -13.71 2.68
CA LEU A 34 9.65 -13.58 3.36
C LEU A 34 9.54 -14.01 4.83
N ARG A 35 8.47 -13.61 5.52
CA ARG A 35 8.25 -13.99 6.92
C ARG A 35 8.07 -15.50 7.12
N GLN A 36 7.60 -16.22 6.11
CA GLN A 36 7.50 -17.69 6.11
C GLN A 36 8.81 -18.39 5.73
N THR A 37 9.78 -17.65 5.19
CA THR A 37 11.08 -18.19 4.79
C THR A 37 12.04 -18.18 5.99
N PRO A 38 12.70 -19.31 6.33
CA PRO A 38 13.62 -19.38 7.47
C PRO A 38 14.91 -18.55 7.28
N SER A 39 15.25 -18.19 6.04
CA SER A 39 16.37 -17.29 5.71
C SER A 39 15.81 -15.93 5.27
N VAL A 40 15.34 -15.15 6.25
CA VAL A 40 14.91 -13.76 6.02
C VAL A 40 16.13 -12.88 5.83
N ASP A 41 16.21 -12.25 4.65
CA ASP A 41 17.11 -11.12 4.45
C ASP A 41 16.51 -9.87 5.12
N GLY A 42 17.05 -9.52 6.28
CA GLY A 42 16.56 -8.38 7.07
C GLY A 42 16.62 -7.05 6.31
N ALA A 43 17.60 -6.86 5.42
CA ALA A 43 17.72 -5.64 4.62
C ALA A 43 16.60 -5.56 3.57
N GLN A 44 16.26 -6.68 2.93
CA GLN A 44 15.15 -6.78 1.99
C GLN A 44 13.79 -6.52 2.67
N VAL A 45 13.57 -7.09 3.86
CA VAL A 45 12.35 -6.81 4.65
C VAL A 45 12.26 -5.34 5.03
N HIS A 46 13.36 -4.71 5.44
CA HIS A 46 13.39 -3.28 5.74
C HIS A 46 13.13 -2.41 4.50
N ALA A 47 13.67 -2.78 3.33
CA ALA A 47 13.41 -2.08 2.08
C ALA A 47 11.91 -2.16 1.70
N LEU A 48 11.32 -3.35 1.76
CA LEU A 48 9.89 -3.57 1.46
C LEU A 48 8.99 -2.83 2.45
N LYS A 49 9.31 -2.84 3.75
CA LYS A 49 8.55 -2.06 4.75
C LYS A 49 8.59 -0.56 4.46
N ARG A 50 9.74 -0.02 4.05
CA ARG A 50 9.85 1.40 3.66
C ARG A 50 9.02 1.72 2.42
N GLN A 51 9.08 0.87 1.39
CA GLN A 51 8.25 1.03 0.20
C GLN A 51 6.75 0.96 0.53
N LYS A 52 6.34 0.01 1.38
CA LYS A 52 4.96 -0.08 1.87
C LYS A 52 4.51 1.23 2.53
N LEU A 53 5.36 1.79 3.39
CA LEU A 53 5.07 3.03 4.11
C LEU A 53 4.95 4.21 3.15
N HIS A 54 5.81 4.28 2.13
CA HIS A 54 5.74 5.29 1.08
C HIS A 54 4.45 5.20 0.26
N LEU A 55 4.08 4.01 -0.21
CA LEU A 55 2.82 3.79 -0.95
C LEU A 55 1.60 4.16 -0.10
N ARG A 56 1.63 3.82 1.20
CA ARG A 56 0.58 4.20 2.13
C ARG A 56 0.46 5.72 2.26
N ASP A 57 1.58 6.42 2.34
CA ASP A 57 1.60 7.89 2.41
C ASP A 57 1.01 8.51 1.13
N GLN A 58 1.43 8.04 -0.04
CA GLN A 58 0.87 8.51 -1.33
C GLN A 58 -0.65 8.26 -1.42
N MET A 59 -1.13 7.09 -0.99
CA MET A 59 -2.56 6.79 -0.91
C MET A 59 -3.29 7.71 0.07
N HIS A 60 -2.66 8.05 1.21
CA HIS A 60 -3.22 9.00 2.18
C HIS A 60 -3.31 10.41 1.61
N GLN A 61 -2.28 10.87 0.90
CA GLN A 61 -2.29 12.16 0.22
C GLN A 61 -3.41 12.25 -0.81
N LEU A 62 -3.62 11.19 -1.61
CA LEU A 62 -4.73 11.13 -2.58
C LEU A 62 -6.10 11.12 -1.90
N LYS A 63 -6.24 10.46 -0.75
CA LYS A 63 -7.47 10.50 0.05
C LYS A 63 -7.72 11.91 0.59
N ALA A 64 -6.69 12.56 1.15
CA ALA A 64 -6.79 13.90 1.70
C ALA A 64 -7.14 14.93 0.61
N ALA A 65 -6.50 14.83 -0.56
CA ALA A 65 -6.75 15.72 -1.70
C ALA A 65 -8.17 15.61 -2.29
N ARG A 66 -8.90 14.50 -2.04
CA ARG A 66 -10.28 14.30 -2.47
C ARG A 66 -11.31 14.74 -1.42
N VAL A 67 -10.91 14.83 -0.16
CA VAL A 67 -11.79 15.23 0.96
C VAL A 67 -11.80 16.75 1.14
N HIS A 68 -10.85 17.46 0.54
CA HIS A 68 -10.91 18.91 0.28
C HIS A 68 -11.59 19.19 -1.06
#